data_AF-E8NBM0-F1
#
_entry.id   AF-E8NBM0-F1
#
_cell.length_a   1.000
_cell.length_b   1.000
_cell.length_c   1.000
_cell.angle_alpha   90.00
_cell.angle_beta   90.00
_cell.angle_gamma   90.00
#
_symmetry.space_group_name_H-M   'P 1'
#
loop_
_entity.id
_entity.type
_entity.pdbx_description
1 polymer ?
#
loop_
_entity_poly.entity_id
_entity_poly.type
_entity_poly.pdbx_seq_one_letter_code
_entity_poly.pdbx_strand_id
1 'polypeptide(L)'
;MPVRLSAALILGLEALGILALAGWQVVALIGGDTDSVVSSIALIVLTVIGAAIVAAFGVATARGVSAGRSGGIVTQLLILSVALGAITGEWAAPAVALLIAVPAVVGLVLLILAVRAAAPRRRDDDAN
;
A
#
# COMPACT_ATOMS: atom_id res chain seq x y z
N MET A 1 17.04 -5.02 -12.03
CA MET A 1 15.99 -4.32 -12.79
C MET A 1 14.57 -4.86 -12.54
N PRO A 2 14.26 -6.17 -12.61
CA PRO A 2 12.87 -6.64 -12.56
C PRO A 2 12.16 -6.42 -11.21
N VAL A 3 12.87 -6.65 -10.09
CA VAL A 3 12.29 -6.56 -8.73
C VAL A 3 11.68 -5.19 -8.41
N ARG A 4 12.28 -4.09 -8.91
CA ARG A 4 11.76 -2.73 -8.69
C ARG A 4 10.45 -2.49 -9.44
N LEU A 5 10.35 -3.01 -10.67
CA LEU A 5 9.13 -2.93 -11.48
C LEU A 5 8.02 -3.78 -10.87
N SER A 6 8.34 -4.98 -10.37
CA SER A 6 7.38 -5.81 -9.64
C SER A 6 6.85 -5.12 -8.38
N ALA A 7 7.73 -4.52 -7.57
CA ALA A 7 7.33 -3.77 -6.38
C ALA A 7 6.45 -2.55 -6.74
N ALA A 8 6.81 -1.81 -7.78
CA ALA A 8 6.02 -0.68 -8.28
C ALA A 8 4.65 -1.12 -8.80
N LEU A 9 4.58 -2.27 -9.48
CA LEU A 9 3.33 -2.84 -9.99
C LEU A 9 2.40 -3.23 -8.84
N ILE A 10 2.92 -3.85 -7.77
CA ILE A 10 2.10 -4.16 -6.59
C ILE A 10 1.58 -2.90 -5.91
N LEU A 11 2.41 -1.89 -5.69
CA LEU A 11 1.94 -0.60 -5.16
C LEU A 11 0.87 0.03 -6.06
N GLY A 12 1.01 -0.11 -7.39
CA GLY A 12 -0.02 0.31 -8.34
C GLY A 12 -1.33 -0.45 -8.19
N LEU A 13 -1.28 -1.78 -8.00
CA LEU A 13 -2.46 -2.61 -7.76
C LEU A 13 -3.13 -2.27 -6.41
N GLU A 14 -2.35 -2.00 -5.38
CA GLU A 14 -2.87 -1.55 -4.08
C GLU A 14 -3.56 -0.20 -4.19
N ALA A 15 -2.96 0.75 -4.91
CA ALA A 15 -3.59 2.05 -5.19
C ALA A 15 -4.92 1.87 -5.94
N LEU A 16 -4.99 0.95 -6.90
CA LEU A 16 -6.24 0.61 -7.58
C LEU A 16 -7.26 -0.03 -6.63
N GLY A 17 -6.83 -0.88 -5.70
CA GLY A 17 -7.68 -1.45 -4.66
C GLY A 17 -8.28 -0.38 -3.74
N ILE A 18 -7.46 0.58 -3.30
CA ILE A 18 -7.93 1.73 -2.49
C ILE A 18 -8.88 2.62 -3.31
N LEU A 19 -8.63 2.81 -4.61
CA LEU A 19 -9.52 3.58 -5.47
C LEU A 19 -10.86 2.86 -5.70
N ALA A 20 -10.85 1.53 -5.84
CA ALA A 20 -12.06 0.73 -5.90
C ALA A 20 -12.88 0.84 -4.60
N LEU A 21 -12.21 0.88 -3.44
CA LEU A 21 -12.85 1.16 -2.15
C LEU A 21 -13.50 2.56 -2.12
N ALA A 22 -12.82 3.60 -2.65
CA ALA A 22 -13.42 4.92 -2.78
C ALA A 22 -14.66 4.90 -3.70
N GLY A 23 -14.61 4.17 -4.81
CA GLY A 23 -15.77 3.95 -5.68
C GLY A 23 -16.92 3.27 -4.95
N TRP A 24 -16.62 2.26 -4.13
CA TRP A 24 -17.62 1.61 -3.27
C TRP A 24 -18.25 2.59 -2.28
N GLN A 25 -17.45 3.42 -1.61
CA GLN A 25 -17.96 4.44 -0.69
C GLN A 25 -18.88 5.45 -1.39
N VAL A 26 -18.59 5.82 -2.64
CA VAL A 26 -19.48 6.68 -3.45
C VAL A 26 -20.81 5.98 -3.74
N VAL A 27 -20.79 4.70 -4.10
CA VAL A 27 -22.02 3.92 -4.33
C VAL A 27 -22.85 3.84 -3.04
N ALA A 28 -22.22 3.58 -1.88
CA ALA A 28 -22.90 3.55 -0.59
C ALA A 28 -23.54 4.90 -0.24
N LEU A 29 -22.82 6.01 -0.47
CA LEU A 29 -23.33 7.36 -0.23
C LEU A 29 -24.56 7.67 -1.09
N ILE A 30 -24.52 7.32 -2.38
CA ILE A 30 -25.65 7.55 -3.30
C ILE A 30 -26.82 6.63 -2.94
N GLY A 31 -26.53 5.40 -2.48
CA GLY A 31 -27.54 4.43 -2.05
C GLY A 31 -28.25 4.80 -0.73
N GLY A 32 -27.79 5.83 -0.02
CA GLY A 32 -28.32 6.22 1.29
C GLY A 32 -27.89 5.31 2.43
N ASP A 33 -26.91 4.44 2.22
CA ASP A 33 -26.36 3.50 3.20
C ASP A 33 -25.24 4.16 4.03
N THR A 34 -25.54 5.34 4.58
CA THR A 34 -24.58 6.15 5.34
C THR A 34 -25.27 6.90 6.47
N ASP A 35 -24.76 6.77 7.69
CA ASP A 35 -25.31 7.49 8.86
C ASP A 35 -25.08 9.01 8.80
N SER A 36 -24.00 9.45 8.13
CA SER A 36 -23.64 10.86 8.02
C SER A 36 -22.97 11.17 6.68
N VAL A 37 -23.65 11.96 5.85
CA VAL A 37 -23.14 12.45 4.56
C VAL A 37 -21.80 13.17 4.70
N VAL A 38 -21.65 13.99 5.74
CA VAL A 38 -20.41 14.77 5.96
C VAL A 38 -19.23 13.84 6.25
N SER A 39 -19.43 12.85 7.13
CA SER A 39 -18.39 11.86 7.44
C SER A 39 -18.03 11.03 6.21
N SER A 40 -19.02 10.56 5.45
CA SER A 40 -18.81 9.79 4.24
C SER A 40 -18.02 10.56 3.19
N ILE A 41 -18.32 11.84 2.94
CA ILE A 41 -17.54 12.68 2.02
C ILE A 41 -16.09 12.80 2.51
N ALA A 42 -15.88 13.03 3.81
CA ALA A 42 -14.53 13.14 4.36
C ALA A 42 -13.73 11.84 4.17
N LEU A 43 -14.36 10.67 4.40
CA LEU A 43 -13.74 9.36 4.18
C LEU A 43 -13.44 9.11 2.71
N ILE A 44 -14.34 9.47 1.78
CA ILE A 44 -14.09 9.35 0.34
C ILE A 44 -12.88 10.18 -0.07
N VAL A 45 -12.83 11.45 0.33
CA VAL A 45 -11.71 12.35 0.01
C VAL A 45 -10.40 11.80 0.59
N LEU A 46 -10.40 11.38 1.85
CA LEU A 46 -9.23 10.80 2.50
C LEU A 46 -8.75 9.52 1.78
N THR A 47 -9.69 8.67 1.36
CA THR A 47 -9.40 7.42 0.64
C THR A 47 -8.79 7.70 -0.72
N VAL A 48 -9.32 8.68 -1.48
CA VAL A 48 -8.76 9.11 -2.77
C VAL A 48 -7.34 9.68 -2.60
N ILE A 49 -7.12 10.51 -1.58
CA ILE A 49 -5.78 11.04 -1.27
C ILE A 49 -4.81 9.89 -0.95
N GLY A 50 -5.26 8.91 -0.14
CA GLY A 50 -4.49 7.70 0.15
C GLY A 50 -4.09 6.95 -1.13
N ALA A 51 -5.04 6.70 -2.03
CA ALA A 51 -4.77 6.04 -3.30
C ALA A 51 -3.74 6.83 -4.14
N ALA A 52 -3.86 8.15 -4.21
CA ALA A 52 -2.93 9.00 -4.95
C ALA A 52 -1.51 8.95 -4.37
N ILE A 53 -1.37 8.94 -3.03
CA ILE A 53 -0.08 8.82 -2.34
C ILE A 53 0.57 7.45 -2.64
N VAL A 54 -0.18 6.37 -2.55
CA VAL A 54 0.34 5.01 -2.83
C VAL A 54 0.75 4.88 -4.30
N ALA A 55 -0.05 5.41 -5.23
CA ALA A 55 0.30 5.46 -6.65
C ALA A 55 1.60 6.27 -6.88
N ALA A 56 1.76 7.40 -6.19
CA ALA A 56 2.98 8.20 -6.26
C ALA A 56 4.21 7.43 -5.77
N PHE A 57 4.09 6.64 -4.69
CA PHE A 57 5.17 5.74 -4.24
C PHE A 57 5.48 4.64 -5.26
N GLY A 58 4.46 4.08 -5.93
CA GLY A 58 4.65 3.15 -7.03
C GLY A 58 5.48 3.76 -8.17
N VAL A 59 5.09 4.96 -8.64
CA VAL A 59 5.82 5.69 -9.70
C VAL A 59 7.25 6.05 -9.25
N ALA A 60 7.43 6.54 -8.02
CA ALA A 60 8.74 6.86 -7.48
C ALA A 60 9.65 5.62 -7.37
N THR A 61 9.08 4.47 -6.98
CA THR A 61 9.77 3.17 -6.92
C THR A 61 10.20 2.70 -8.32
N ALA A 62 9.32 2.82 -9.33
CA ALA A 62 9.64 2.52 -10.72
C ALA A 62 10.79 3.40 -11.25
N ARG A 63 10.82 4.68 -10.85
CA ARG A 63 11.89 5.64 -11.17
C ARG A 63 13.18 5.43 -10.39
N GLY A 64 13.22 4.46 -9.46
CA GLY A 64 14.41 4.14 -8.67
C GLY A 64 14.69 5.12 -7.52
N VAL A 65 13.77 6.03 -7.21
CA VAL A 65 13.90 7.02 -6.13
C VAL A 65 13.85 6.31 -4.76
N SER A 66 14.73 6.68 -3.84
CA SER A 66 14.80 6.07 -2.50
C SER A 66 13.54 6.33 -1.66
N ALA A 67 13.01 7.56 -1.73
CA ALA A 67 11.78 7.95 -1.04
C ALA A 67 10.56 7.09 -1.44
N GLY A 68 10.50 6.60 -2.69
CA GLY A 68 9.45 5.69 -3.12
C GLY A 68 9.49 4.34 -2.40
N ARG A 69 10.70 3.82 -2.12
CA ARG A 69 10.87 2.54 -1.43
C ARG A 69 10.54 2.64 0.05
N SER A 70 11.00 3.68 0.74
CA SER A 70 10.70 3.86 2.17
C SER A 70 9.23 4.17 2.39
N GLY A 71 8.63 5.04 1.55
CA GLY A 71 7.19 5.30 1.58
C GLY A 71 6.36 4.05 1.33
N GLY A 72 6.74 3.26 0.30
CA GLY A 72 6.12 1.96 0.03
C GLY A 72 6.19 1.02 1.23
N ILE A 73 7.35 0.86 1.87
CA ILE A 73 7.50 -0.02 3.06
C ILE A 73 6.58 0.44 4.19
N VAL A 74 6.51 1.75 4.46
CA VAL A 74 5.60 2.29 5.48
C VAL A 74 4.14 1.97 5.13
N THR A 75 3.72 2.17 3.88
CA THR A 75 2.38 1.79 3.42
C THR A 75 2.10 0.31 3.69
N GLN A 76 3.04 -0.59 3.40
CA GLN A 76 2.85 -2.02 3.66
C GLN A 76 2.63 -2.31 5.15
N LEU A 77 3.41 -1.68 6.02
CA LEU A 77 3.24 -1.84 7.47
C LEU A 77 1.89 -1.29 7.94
N LEU A 78 1.42 -0.18 7.36
CA LEU A 78 0.09 0.37 7.65
C LEU A 78 -1.02 -0.59 7.20
N ILE A 79 -0.93 -1.15 5.99
CA ILE A 79 -1.90 -2.12 5.48
C ILE A 79 -1.92 -3.38 6.37
N LEU A 80 -0.76 -3.88 6.78
CA LEU A 80 -0.67 -5.03 7.70
C LEU A 80 -1.25 -4.69 9.09
N SER A 81 -1.05 -3.47 9.56
CA SER A 81 -1.67 -2.99 10.80
C SER A 81 -3.19 -2.96 10.71
N VAL A 82 -3.73 -2.51 9.57
CA VAL A 82 -5.17 -2.55 9.28
C VAL A 82 -5.68 -3.99 9.21
N ALA A 83 -4.95 -4.89 8.54
CA ALA A 83 -5.32 -6.30 8.45
C ALA A 83 -5.38 -6.98 9.83
N LEU A 84 -4.40 -6.69 10.70
CA LEU A 84 -4.42 -7.16 12.09
C LEU A 84 -5.64 -6.61 12.85
N GLY A 85 -5.95 -5.32 12.68
CA GLY A 85 -7.17 -4.73 13.25
C GLY A 85 -8.45 -5.41 12.77
N ALA A 86 -8.50 -5.85 11.50
CA ALA A 86 -9.64 -6.60 10.95
C ALA A 86 -9.77 -8.03 11.52
N ILE A 87 -8.75 -8.57 12.21
CA ILE A 87 -8.83 -9.84 12.93
C ILE A 87 -9.36 -9.65 14.35
N THR A 88 -9.00 -8.53 15.01
CA THR A 88 -9.27 -8.30 16.44
C THR A 88 -10.42 -7.34 16.72
N GLY A 89 -10.96 -6.66 15.71
CA GLY A 89 -12.02 -5.65 15.86
C GLY A 89 -13.40 -6.22 16.18
N GLU A 90 -14.36 -5.34 16.50
CA GLU A 90 -15.74 -5.76 16.83
C GLU A 90 -16.44 -6.49 15.66
N TRP A 91 -16.09 -6.10 14.42
CA TRP A 91 -16.52 -6.74 13.17
C TRP A 91 -15.39 -7.61 12.60
N ALA A 92 -14.82 -8.48 13.43
CA ALA A 92 -13.72 -9.35 13.02
C ALA A 92 -14.08 -10.12 11.73
N ALA A 93 -13.30 -9.89 10.68
CA ALA A 93 -13.48 -10.49 9.36
C ALA A 93 -12.15 -11.12 8.92
N PRO A 94 -11.79 -12.32 9.45
CA PRO A 94 -10.50 -12.94 9.19
C PRO A 94 -10.20 -13.16 7.69
N ALA A 95 -11.22 -13.44 6.89
CA ALA A 95 -11.08 -13.60 5.44
C ALA A 95 -10.67 -12.28 4.76
N VAL A 96 -11.26 -11.15 5.16
CA VAL A 96 -10.91 -9.82 4.66
C VAL A 96 -9.51 -9.44 5.11
N ALA A 97 -9.17 -9.71 6.37
CA ALA A 97 -7.83 -9.51 6.89
C ALA A 97 -6.78 -10.26 6.07
N LEU A 98 -7.03 -11.53 5.74
CA LEU A 98 -6.13 -12.33 4.92
C LEU A 98 -6.00 -11.77 3.50
N LEU A 99 -7.13 -11.39 2.89
CA LEU A 99 -7.16 -10.80 1.55
C LEU A 99 -6.34 -9.50 1.46
N ILE A 100 -6.34 -8.70 2.52
CA ILE A 100 -5.57 -7.46 2.63
C ILE A 100 -4.08 -7.75 2.97
N ALA A 101 -3.83 -8.70 3.87
CA ALA A 101 -2.48 -9.01 4.36
C ALA A 101 -1.59 -9.66 3.29
N VAL A 102 -2.14 -10.58 2.47
CA VAL A 102 -1.37 -11.30 1.46
C VAL A 102 -0.65 -10.37 0.47
N PRO A 103 -1.33 -9.46 -0.26
CA PRO A 103 -0.64 -8.55 -1.15
C PRO A 103 0.35 -7.66 -0.39
N ALA A 104 0.02 -7.28 0.84
CA ALA A 104 0.88 -6.40 1.62
C ALA A 104 2.22 -7.05 2.03
N VAL A 105 2.18 -8.33 2.43
CA VAL A 105 3.40 -9.11 2.69
C VAL A 105 4.24 -9.25 1.42
N VAL A 106 3.60 -9.56 0.29
CA VAL A 106 4.31 -9.71 -1.00
C VAL A 106 4.96 -8.40 -1.42
N GLY A 107 4.23 -7.28 -1.31
CA GLY A 107 4.74 -5.93 -1.57
C GLY A 107 5.93 -5.57 -0.67
N LEU A 108 5.81 -5.85 0.64
CA LEU A 108 6.86 -5.60 1.62
C LEU A 108 8.15 -6.36 1.28
N VAL A 109 8.04 -7.66 0.98
CA VAL A 109 9.18 -8.50 0.62
C VAL A 109 9.86 -7.95 -0.64
N LEU A 110 9.09 -7.62 -1.68
CA LEU A 110 9.64 -7.10 -2.93
C LEU A 110 10.33 -5.73 -2.74
N LEU A 111 9.77 -4.86 -1.91
CA LEU A 111 10.39 -3.57 -1.58
C LEU A 111 11.70 -3.76 -0.80
N ILE A 112 11.74 -4.67 0.17
CA ILE A 112 12.98 -5.02 0.90
C ILE A 112 14.04 -5.56 -0.06
N LEU A 113 13.67 -6.47 -0.96
CA LEU A 113 14.59 -6.98 -1.99
C LEU A 113 15.08 -5.88 -2.92
N ALA A 114 14.20 -4.94 -3.30
CA ALA A 114 14.57 -3.78 -4.11
C ALA A 114 15.55 -2.84 -3.40
N VAL A 115 15.41 -2.64 -2.08
CA VAL A 115 16.35 -1.88 -1.25
C VAL A 115 17.70 -2.60 -1.18
N ARG A 116 17.71 -3.91 -0.88
CA ARG A 116 18.95 -4.71 -0.79
C ARG A 116 19.72 -4.72 -2.11
N ALA A 117 19.02 -4.85 -3.23
CA ALA A 117 19.63 -4.79 -4.56
C ALA A 117 20.19 -3.40 -4.93
N ALA A 118 19.78 -2.35 -4.21
CA ALA A 118 20.27 -0.99 -4.40
C ALA A 118 21.44 -0.63 -3.47
N ALA A 119 21.71 -1.43 -2.43
CA ALA A 119 22.81 -1.17 -1.53
C ALA A 119 24.15 -1.32 -2.27
N PRO A 120 25.10 -0.38 -2.12
CA PRO A 120 26.45 -0.54 -2.64
C PRO A 120 27.02 -1.86 -2.13
N ARG A 121 27.55 -2.71 -3.03
CA ARG A 121 28.34 -3.86 -2.60
C ARG A 121 29.49 -3.29 -1.78
N ARG A 122 29.58 -3.69 -0.51
CA ARG A 122 30.71 -3.37 0.35
C ARG A 122 31.97 -3.67 -0.44
N ARG A 123 32.79 -2.65 -0.64
CA ARG A 123 34.10 -2.74 -1.27
C ARG A 123 34.99 -3.45 -0.25
N ASP A 124 34.96 -4.77 -0.26
CA ASP A 124 35.95 -5.60 0.43
C ASP A 124 37.26 -5.64 -0.40
N ASP A 125 37.69 -4.47 -0.90
CA ASP A 125 39.01 -4.22 -1.51
C ASP A 125 39.82 -3.31 -0.56
N ASP A 126 39.72 -3.55 0.74
CA ASP A 126 40.76 -3.08 1.66
C ASP A 126 41.90 -4.10 1.62
N ALA A 127 43.04 -3.65 1.09
CA ALA A 127 44.39 -4.10 1.44
C ALA A 127 44.75 -5.59 1.22
N ASN A 128 45.34 -5.88 0.06
CA ASN A 128 46.55 -6.70 -0.02
C ASN A 128 47.42 -6.27 -1.21
#